data_AF-A0AAW6MD84-F1
#
_entry.id   AF-A0AAW6MD84-F1
#
_cell.length_a   1.000
_cell.length_b   1.000
_cell.length_c   1.000
_cell.angle_alpha   90.00
_cell.angle_beta   90.00
_cell.angle_gamma   90.00
#
_symmetry.space_group_name_H-M   'P 1'
#
loop_
_entity.id
_entity.type
_entity.pdbx_description
1 polymer ?
#
loop_
_entity_poly.entity_id
_entity_poly.type
_entity_poly.pdbx_seq_one_letter_code
_entity_poly.pdbx_strand_id
1 'polypeptide(L)'
;FDFVLQDTLGIQRSISEYVVKSRLLFVDFWASWCSHCRADIPHIKEVYEKYKDKGLNVLAISFDSNKAAWKSALKKLNMPWEQLIEVNGTNSDLAKAY
;
A
#
# COMPACT_ATOMS: atom_id res chain seq x y z
N PHE A 1 -16.97 -5.45 -7.14
CA PHE A 1 -15.63 -5.89 -7.57
C PHE A 1 -14.70 -5.76 -6.38
N ASP A 2 -13.89 -6.77 -6.15
CA ASP A 2 -12.94 -6.81 -5.04
C ASP A 2 -11.59 -7.24 -5.61
N PHE A 3 -10.52 -6.61 -5.13
CA PHE A 3 -9.17 -6.87 -5.62
C PHE A 3 -8.41 -7.65 -4.56
N VAL A 4 -7.77 -8.74 -5.00
CA VAL A 4 -7.00 -9.63 -4.13
C VAL A 4 -5.52 -9.48 -4.47
N LEU A 5 -4.73 -9.03 -3.50
CA LEU A 5 -3.31 -8.71 -3.64
C LEU A 5 -2.50 -9.46 -2.59
N GLN A 6 -1.18 -9.48 -2.75
CA GLN A 6 -0.30 -10.17 -1.78
C GLN A 6 0.25 -9.21 -0.74
N ASP A 7 0.24 -9.63 0.53
CA ASP A 7 0.92 -8.91 1.62
C ASP A 7 2.43 -9.21 1.68
N THR A 8 3.11 -8.65 2.67
CA THR A 8 4.56 -8.80 2.87
C THR A 8 5.00 -10.26 3.15
N LEU A 9 4.08 -11.10 3.63
CA LEU A 9 4.25 -12.53 3.87
C LEU A 9 3.91 -13.39 2.64
N GLY A 10 3.36 -12.77 1.59
CA GLY A 10 2.91 -13.45 0.38
C GLY A 10 1.51 -14.05 0.50
N ILE A 11 0.77 -13.70 1.56
CA ILE A 11 -0.62 -14.14 1.75
C ILE A 11 -1.52 -13.25 0.92
N GLN A 12 -2.50 -13.85 0.26
CA GLN A 12 -3.52 -13.14 -0.51
C GLN A 12 -4.49 -12.43 0.44
N ARG A 13 -4.72 -11.14 0.20
CA ARG A 13 -5.58 -10.24 0.99
C ARG A 13 -6.51 -9.50 0.07
N SER A 14 -7.77 -9.42 0.45
CA SER A 14 -8.76 -8.62 -0.25
C SER A 14 -8.70 -7.15 0.21
N ILE A 15 -8.82 -6.19 -0.72
CA ILE A 15 -8.93 -4.77 -0.36
C ILE A 15 -10.17 -4.53 0.50
N SER A 16 -11.27 -5.25 0.24
CA SER A 16 -12.51 -5.10 1.03
C SER A 16 -12.31 -5.38 2.53
N GLU A 17 -11.37 -6.27 2.90
CA GLU A 17 -11.03 -6.55 4.30
C GLU A 17 -10.53 -5.30 5.04
N TYR A 18 -9.85 -4.39 4.36
CA TYR A 18 -9.33 -3.15 4.95
C TYR A 18 -10.40 -2.06 4.98
N VAL A 19 -11.28 -2.03 3.98
CA VAL A 19 -12.41 -1.09 3.93
C VAL A 19 -13.33 -1.32 5.13
N VAL A 20 -13.70 -2.57 5.43
CA VAL A 20 -14.61 -2.88 6.55
C VAL A 20 -13.99 -2.64 7.93
N LYS A 21 -12.66 -2.70 8.06
CA LYS A 21 -11.94 -2.49 9.32
C LYS A 21 -11.64 -1.01 9.60
N SER A 22 -11.85 -0.13 8.63
CA SER A 22 -11.40 1.26 8.70
C SER A 22 -12.59 2.20 8.67
N ARG A 23 -12.61 3.22 9.53
CA ARG A 23 -13.62 4.29 9.44
C ARG A 23 -13.36 5.18 8.22
N LEU A 24 -12.08 5.45 7.95
CA LEU A 24 -11.60 6.09 6.74
C LEU A 24 -10.37 5.34 6.26
N LEU A 25 -10.36 4.91 5.00
CA LEU A 25 -9.23 4.24 4.38
C LEU A 25 -8.57 5.20 3.37
N PHE A 26 -7.31 5.55 3.61
CA PHE A 26 -6.46 6.21 2.63
C PHE A 26 -5.66 5.14 1.88
N VAL A 27 -5.86 5.06 0.56
CA VAL A 27 -5.14 4.11 -0.29
C VAL A 27 -4.02 4.85 -1.02
N ASP A 28 -2.79 4.41 -0.78
CA ASP A 28 -1.58 5.00 -1.37
C ASP A 28 -1.01 4.07 -2.45
N PHE A 29 -1.01 4.51 -3.70
CA PHE A 29 -0.43 3.77 -4.82
C PHE A 29 1.00 4.23 -5.05
N TRP A 30 1.96 3.32 -4.93
CA TRP A 30 3.38 3.69 -4.98
C TRP A 30 4.23 2.60 -5.63
N ALA A 31 5.53 2.87 -5.76
CA ALA A 31 6.52 1.88 -6.16
C ALA A 31 7.91 2.25 -5.64
N SER A 32 8.79 1.26 -5.46
CA SER A 32 10.15 1.48 -4.96
C SER A 32 10.98 2.40 -5.87
N TRP A 33 10.71 2.36 -7.18
CA TRP A 33 11.34 3.19 -8.20
C TRP A 33 10.68 4.57 -8.37
N CYS A 34 9.50 4.81 -7.78
CA CYS A 34 8.84 6.12 -7.83
C CYS A 34 9.45 7.08 -6.80
N SER A 35 10.35 7.96 -7.24
CA SER A 35 11.03 8.90 -6.33
C SER A 35 10.08 9.90 -5.68
N HIS A 36 9.10 10.42 -6.42
CA HIS A 36 8.11 11.37 -5.89
C HIS A 36 7.22 10.72 -4.84
N CYS A 37 6.67 9.54 -5.13
CA CYS A 37 5.90 8.76 -4.15
C CYS A 37 6.70 8.54 -2.84
N ARG A 38 7.98 8.20 -2.94
CA ARG A 38 8.84 8.02 -1.76
C ARG A 38 9.10 9.31 -0.98
N ALA A 39 9.08 10.46 -1.65
CA ALA A 39 9.22 11.76 -0.99
C ALA A 39 7.97 12.16 -0.20
N ASP A 40 6.79 11.63 -0.56
CA ASP A 40 5.53 11.93 0.12
C ASP A 40 5.28 11.07 1.37
N ILE A 41 5.95 9.91 1.48
CA ILE A 41 5.81 8.97 2.62
C ILE A 41 5.96 9.65 4.00
N PRO A 42 6.94 10.53 4.25
CA PRO A 42 7.04 11.25 5.52
C PRO A 42 5.77 12.05 5.87
N HIS A 43 5.17 12.72 4.89
CA HIS A 43 3.92 13.46 5.10
C HIS A 43 2.74 12.52 5.38
N ILE A 44 2.67 11.38 4.68
CA ILE A 44 1.65 10.36 4.96
C ILE A 44 1.82 9.82 6.39
N LYS A 45 3.06 9.65 6.89
CA LYS A 45 3.31 9.27 8.29
C LYS A 45 2.81 10.29 9.28
N GLU A 46 3.02 11.59 9.03
CA GLU A 46 2.52 12.66 9.89
C GLU A 46 0.98 12.65 9.96
N VAL A 47 0.32 12.47 8.81
CA VAL A 47 -1.15 12.35 8.74
C VAL A 47 -1.63 11.09 9.47
N TYR A 48 -0.98 9.95 9.23
CA TYR A 48 -1.35 8.69 9.87
C TYR A 48 -1.23 8.80 11.39
N GLU A 49 -0.11 9.31 11.91
CA GLU A 49 0.08 9.47 13.36
C GLU A 49 -0.98 10.37 13.99
N LYS A 50 -1.39 11.44 13.30
CA LYS A 50 -2.39 12.39 13.80
C LYS A 50 -3.82 11.86 13.82
N TYR A 51 -4.16 10.92 12.92
CA TYR A 51 -5.55 10.51 12.68
C TYR A 51 -5.81 9.02 12.86
N LYS A 52 -4.80 8.17 13.09
CA LYS A 52 -4.98 6.72 13.28
C LYS A 52 -5.97 6.39 14.41
N ASP A 53 -5.87 7.09 15.54
CA ASP A 53 -6.75 6.88 16.70
C ASP A 53 -8.16 7.45 16.48
N LYS A 54 -8.35 8.24 15.40
CA LYS A 54 -9.67 8.74 14.97
C LYS A 54 -10.31 7.85 13.90
N GLY A 55 -9.67 6.73 13.57
CA GLY A 55 -10.14 5.72 12.64
C GLY A 55 -9.62 5.87 11.21
N LEU A 56 -8.58 6.70 10.98
CA LEU A 56 -7.85 6.66 9.72
C LEU A 56 -6.98 5.40 9.65
N ASN A 57 -7.10 4.67 8.56
CA ASN A 57 -6.16 3.62 8.21
C ASN A 57 -5.50 3.94 6.87
N VAL A 58 -4.27 3.46 6.69
CA VAL A 58 -3.56 3.58 5.41
C VAL A 58 -3.35 2.18 4.85
N LEU A 59 -3.60 2.02 3.56
CA LEU A 59 -3.27 0.81 2.81
C LEU A 59 -2.41 1.22 1.63
N ALA A 60 -1.15 0.80 1.61
CA ALA A 60 -0.26 1.10 0.50
C ALA A 60 -0.19 -0.09 -0.46
N ILE A 61 -0.42 0.18 -1.75
CA ILE A 61 -0.40 -0.80 -2.81
C ILE A 61 0.78 -0.48 -3.73
N SER A 62 1.73 -1.40 -3.79
CA SER A 62 2.90 -1.29 -4.64
C SER A 62 2.65 -1.85 -6.05
N PHE A 63 3.08 -1.10 -7.07
CA PHE A 63 3.20 -1.56 -8.46
C PHE A 63 4.62 -2.04 -8.82
N ASP A 64 5.44 -2.38 -7.83
CA ASP A 64 6.72 -3.04 -8.08
C ASP A 64 6.50 -4.41 -8.74
N SER A 65 7.19 -4.66 -9.86
CA SER A 65 7.26 -5.99 -10.47
C SER A 65 8.28 -6.91 -9.79
N ASN A 66 9.18 -6.34 -8.96
CA ASN A 66 10.21 -7.07 -8.24
C ASN A 66 9.97 -7.02 -6.72
N LYS A 67 9.51 -8.14 -6.15
CA LYS A 67 9.25 -8.29 -4.71
C LYS A 67 10.48 -8.02 -3.83
N ALA A 68 11.69 -8.33 -4.29
CA ALA A 68 12.90 -8.09 -3.51
C ALA A 68 13.22 -6.59 -3.42
N ALA A 69 13.05 -5.85 -4.51
CA ALA A 69 13.19 -4.39 -4.52
C ALA A 69 12.16 -3.73 -3.61
N TRP A 70 10.89 -4.15 -3.71
CA TRP A 70 9.82 -3.71 -2.83
C TRP A 70 10.15 -3.97 -1.35
N LYS A 71 10.50 -5.21 -0.97
CA LYS A 71 10.87 -5.55 0.41
C LYS A 71 12.07 -4.75 0.92
N SER A 72 13.06 -4.47 0.06
CA SER A 72 14.20 -3.62 0.41
C SER A 72 13.76 -2.17 0.67
N ALA A 73 12.86 -1.63 -0.15
CA ALA A 73 12.28 -0.31 0.04
C ALA A 73 11.45 -0.22 1.33
N LEU A 74 10.62 -1.23 1.63
CA LEU A 74 9.85 -1.30 2.87
C LEU A 74 10.75 -1.17 4.12
N LYS A 75 11.86 -1.91 4.15
CA LYS A 75 12.84 -1.84 5.25
C LYS A 75 13.43 -0.43 5.43
N LYS A 76 13.68 0.28 4.33
CA LYS A 76 14.26 1.63 4.36
C LYS A 76 13.24 2.69 4.74
N LEU A 77 12.03 2.57 4.21
CA LEU A 77 10.97 3.56 4.35
C LEU A 77 10.22 3.43 5.66
N ASN A 78 10.29 2.26 6.33
CA ASN A 78 9.71 1.99 7.65
C ASN A 78 8.27 2.52 7.75
N MET A 79 7.42 2.10 6.82
CA MET A 79 6.01 2.49 6.80
C MET A 79 5.24 1.63 7.82
N PRO A 80 4.53 2.25 8.77
CA PRO A 80 3.89 1.52 9.88
C PRO A 80 2.56 0.86 9.53
N TRP A 81 2.04 1.09 8.32
CA TRP A 81 0.77 0.57 7.84
C TRP A 81 0.93 -0.62 6.90
N GLU A 82 -0.18 -1.29 6.59
CA GLU A 82 -0.21 -2.48 5.76
C GLU A 82 0.25 -2.21 4.33
N GLN A 83 0.96 -3.19 3.75
CA GLN A 83 1.56 -3.10 2.44
C GLN A 83 1.14 -4.28 1.59
N LEU A 84 0.52 -4.00 0.45
CA LEU A 84 0.18 -4.97 -0.57
C LEU A 84 1.02 -4.74 -1.83
N ILE A 85 1.21 -5.79 -2.61
CA ILE A 85 1.87 -5.72 -3.92
C ILE A 85 0.97 -6.30 -5.00
N GLU A 86 0.85 -5.56 -6.09
CA GLU A 86 0.25 -6.05 -7.32
C GLU A 86 1.32 -6.75 -8.16
N VAL A 87 1.41 -8.07 -7.97
CA VAL A 87 2.45 -8.90 -8.60
C VAL A 87 2.28 -9.01 -10.12
N ASN A 88 1.09 -8.74 -10.65
CA ASN A 88 0.85 -8.70 -12.09
C ASN A 88 1.19 -7.32 -12.71
N GLY A 89 1.67 -6.38 -11.90
CA GLY A 89 2.09 -5.05 -12.31
C GLY A 89 0.99 -4.29 -13.05
N THR A 90 1.37 -3.52 -14.07
CA THR A 90 0.48 -2.64 -14.83
C THR A 90 -0.59 -3.35 -15.67
N ASN A 91 -0.51 -4.68 -15.81
CA ASN A 91 -1.49 -5.46 -16.57
C ASN A 91 -2.64 -6.00 -15.72
N SER A 92 -2.63 -5.76 -14.41
CA SER A 92 -3.67 -6.23 -13.52
C SER A 92 -4.99 -5.49 -13.70
N ASP A 93 -6.08 -6.11 -13.25
CA ASP A 93 -7.40 -5.47 -13.25
C ASP A 93 -7.42 -4.25 -12.33
N LEU A 94 -6.59 -4.23 -11.27
CA LEU A 94 -6.44 -3.07 -10.41
C LEU A 94 -5.76 -1.92 -11.15
N ALA A 95 -4.68 -2.19 -11.89
CA ALA A 95 -3.96 -1.16 -12.64
C ALA A 95 -4.78 -0.55 -13.79
N LYS A 96 -5.76 -1.29 -14.33
CA LYS A 96 -6.70 -0.77 -15.35
C LYS A 96 -7.88 -0.01 -14.76
N ALA A 97 -8.22 -0.28 -13.50
CA ALA A 97 -9.33 0.36 -12.81
C ALA A 97 -8.92 1.70 -12.15
N TYR A 98 -7.61 1.91 -11.97
CA TYR A 98 -6.98 3.17 -11.58
C TYR A 98 -6.74 4.05 -12.82
#